data_AF-A0AAN4VX99-F1
#
_entry.id   AF-A0AAN4VX99-F1
#
_cell.length_a   1.000
_cell.length_b   1.000
_cell.length_c   1.000
_cell.angle_alpha   90.00
_cell.angle_beta   90.00
_cell.angle_gamma   90.00
#
_symmetry.space_group_name_H-M   'P 1'
#
loop_
_entity.id
_entity.type
_entity.pdbx_description
1 polymer ?
#
loop_
_entity_poly.entity_id
_entity_poly.type
_entity_poly.pdbx_seq_one_letter_code
_entity_poly.pdbx_strand_id
1 'polypeptide(L)' 'MARSQNSFIKKQKAEKKRKKKAEKFEKRLDRKSQDSSGKLEDMMAYVDEFGNITTVPPEERENKAEKKKDQQQ' A
#
# COMPACT_ATOMS: atom_id res chain seq x y z
N MET A 1 -4.95 -53.35 -1.83
CA MET A 1 -5.83 -52.33 -2.44
C MET A 1 -5.01 -51.07 -2.72
N ALA A 2 -4.82 -50.69 -3.99
CA ALA A 2 -4.10 -49.47 -4.35
C ALA A 2 -4.89 -48.24 -3.86
N ARG A 3 -4.28 -47.40 -3.01
CA ARG A 3 -4.89 -46.15 -2.51
C ARG A 3 -5.27 -45.27 -3.72
N SER A 4 -6.53 -44.81 -3.79
CA SER A 4 -7.01 -44.07 -4.96
C SER A 4 -6.28 -42.72 -5.07
N GLN A 5 -5.47 -42.55 -6.12
CA GLN A 5 -4.76 -41.29 -6.43
C GLN A 5 -5.72 -40.09 -6.53
N ASN A 6 -6.98 -40.35 -6.88
CA ASN A 6 -8.05 -39.36 -6.94
C ASN A 6 -8.32 -38.64 -5.61
N SER A 7 -8.22 -39.34 -4.47
CA SER A 7 -8.44 -38.71 -3.16
C SER A 7 -7.33 -37.70 -2.83
N PHE A 8 -6.08 -38.06 -3.13
CA PHE A 8 -4.93 -37.20 -2.91
C PHE A 8 -4.99 -35.91 -3.75
N ILE A 9 -5.33 -36.03 -5.04
CA ILE A 9 -5.47 -34.88 -5.94
C ILE A 9 -6.60 -33.95 -5.47
N LYS A 10 -7.73 -34.50 -5.00
CA LYS A 10 -8.84 -33.71 -4.45
C LYS A 10 -8.41 -32.95 -3.20
N LYS A 11 -7.70 -33.60 -2.28
CA LYS A 11 -7.16 -32.98 -1.06
C LYS A 11 -6.22 -31.82 -1.39
N GLN A 12 -5.25 -32.03 -2.29
CA GLN A 12 -4.31 -30.99 -2.72
C GLN A 12 -5.02 -29.78 -3.35
N LYS A 13 -6.02 -30.01 -4.21
CA LYS A 13 -6.83 -28.93 -4.80
C LYS A 13 -7.61 -28.16 -3.74
N ALA A 14 -8.16 -28.84 -2.74
CA ALA A 14 -8.89 -28.21 -1.64
C ALA A 14 -7.96 -27.36 -0.77
N GLU A 15 -6.78 -27.87 -0.42
CA GLU A 15 -5.76 -27.14 0.34
C GLU A 15 -5.29 -25.88 -0.40
N LYS A 16 -5.01 -25.98 -1.70
CA LYS A 16 -4.64 -24.82 -2.53
C LYS A 16 -5.73 -23.75 -2.56
N LYS A 17 -7.01 -24.15 -2.63
CA LYS A 17 -8.15 -23.22 -2.54
C LYS A 17 -8.24 -22.57 -1.16
N ARG A 18 -8.01 -23.33 -0.09
CA ARG A 18 -8.03 -22.81 1.29
C ARG A 18 -6.94 -21.77 1.50
N LYS A 19 -5.69 -22.06 1.09
CA LYS A 19 -4.56 -21.12 1.17
C LYS A 19 -4.84 -19.82 0.42
N LYS A 20 -5.29 -19.90 -0.84
CA LYS A 20 -5.68 -18.73 -1.63
C LYS A 20 -6.79 -17.90 -1.00
N LYS A 21 -7.75 -18.53 -0.30
CA LYS A 21 -8.81 -17.80 0.41
C LYS A 21 -8.26 -17.08 1.65
N ALA A 22 -7.38 -17.73 2.41
CA ALA A 22 -6.71 -17.12 3.56
C ALA A 22 -5.84 -15.91 3.14
N GLU A 23 -4.97 -16.09 2.15
CA GLU A 23 -4.12 -15.00 1.61
C GLU A 23 -4.95 -13.81 1.09
N LYS A 24 -6.07 -14.09 0.41
CA LYS A 24 -7.00 -13.04 -0.04
C LYS A 24 -7.69 -12.33 1.11
N PHE A 25 -7.96 -13.02 2.21
CA PHE A 25 -8.59 -12.46 3.39
C PHE A 25 -7.62 -11.59 4.16
N GLU A 26 -6.39 -12.06 4.40
CA GLU A 26 -5.29 -11.29 5.00
C GLU A 26 -5.03 -10.01 4.19
N LYS A 27 -4.80 -10.12 2.87
CA LYS A 27 -4.64 -8.95 1.99
C LYS A 27 -5.85 -8.00 1.98
N ARG A 28 -7.05 -8.47 2.33
CA ARG A 28 -8.24 -7.61 2.49
C ARG A 28 -8.25 -6.92 3.84
N LEU A 29 -7.81 -7.59 4.90
CA LEU A 29 -7.65 -6.99 6.22
C LEU A 29 -6.52 -5.96 6.22
N ASP A 30 -5.37 -6.27 5.63
CA ASP A 30 -4.23 -5.35 5.54
C ASP A 30 -4.62 -4.05 4.82
N ARG A 31 -5.38 -4.16 3.73
CA ARG A 31 -5.92 -2.99 3.01
C ARG A 31 -6.99 -2.22 3.78
N LYS A 32 -7.65 -2.85 4.75
CA LYS A 32 -8.64 -2.19 5.62
C LYS A 32 -8.00 -1.57 6.85
N SER A 33 -6.90 -2.15 7.35
CA SER A 33 -6.12 -1.63 8.48
C SER A 33 -5.17 -0.52 8.05
N GLN A 34 -4.77 -0.50 6.79
CA GLN A 34 -4.20 0.70 6.18
C GLN A 34 -5.34 1.69 6.02
N ASP A 35 -5.40 2.66 6.94
CA ASP A 35 -6.31 3.80 6.85
C ASP A 35 -5.93 4.64 5.63
N SER A 36 -6.37 4.24 4.44
CA SER A 36 -6.47 5.16 3.31
C SER A 36 -7.63 6.08 3.63
N SER A 37 -7.35 7.15 4.38
CA SER A 37 -8.33 8.20 4.58
C SER A 37 -8.72 8.65 3.17
N GLY A 38 -10.00 8.51 2.80
CA GLY A 38 -10.49 8.75 1.44
C GLY A 38 -10.39 10.22 1.00
N LYS A 39 -9.53 11.00 1.65
CA LYS A 39 -9.19 12.38 1.35
C LYS A 39 -8.32 12.41 0.10
N LEU A 40 -8.61 13.39 -0.76
CA LEU A 40 -7.87 13.61 -1.99
C LEU A 40 -6.37 13.82 -1.74
N GLU A 41 -6.03 14.51 -0.65
CA GLU A 41 -4.66 14.83 -0.27
C GLU A 41 -3.80 13.59 0.00
N ASP A 42 -4.35 12.55 0.63
CA ASP A 42 -3.63 11.29 0.90
C ASP A 42 -3.43 10.44 -0.38
N MET A 43 -4.16 10.75 -1.45
CA MET A 43 -3.99 10.12 -2.76
C MET A 43 -3.06 10.92 -3.68
N MET A 44 -2.70 12.15 -3.31
CA MET A 44 -1.84 13.02 -4.10
C MET A 44 -0.41 12.96 -3.57
N ALA A 45 0.53 12.77 -4.50
CA ALA A 45 1.95 12.80 -4.23
C ALA A 45 2.56 14.04 -4.91
N TYR A 46 3.29 14.84 -4.15
CA TYR A 46 4.01 15.99 -4.69
C TYR A 46 5.40 15.57 -5.15
N VAL A 47 5.85 16.06 -6.30
CA VAL A 47 7.18 15.74 -6.85
C VAL A 47 8.10 16.94 -6.66
N ASP A 48 9.35 16.71 -6.22
CA ASP A 48 10.37 17.76 -6.13
C ASP A 48 11.09 18.01 -7.47
N GLU A 49 11.94 19.03 -7.51
CA GLU A 49 12.73 19.43 -8.69
C GLU A 49 13.69 18.33 -9.18
N PHE A 50 13.95 17.31 -8.35
CA PHE A 50 14.81 16.17 -8.64
C PHE A 50 14.01 14.90 -8.98
N GLY A 51 12.68 14.98 -9.06
CA GLY A 51 11.80 13.87 -9.41
C GLY A 51 11.46 12.93 -8.25
N ASN A 52 11.80 13.27 -7.00
CA ASN A 52 11.47 12.46 -5.83
C ASN A 52 10.05 12.77 -5.31
N ILE A 53 9.38 11.74 -4.80
CA ILE A 53 8.07 11.85 -4.18
C ILE A 53 8.22 12.47 -2.79
N THR A 54 7.39 13.46 -2.50
CA THR A 54 7.34 14.21 -1.26
C THR A 54 5.91 14.37 -0.78
N THR A 55 5.75 14.48 0.53
CA THR A 55 4.46 14.69 1.20
C THR A 55 4.14 16.18 1.38
N VAL A 56 5.02 17.08 0.93
CA VAL A 56 4.90 18.52 1.18
C VAL A 56 4.39 19.21 -0.08
N PRO A 57 3.24 19.92 -0.01
CA PRO A 57 2.72 20.68 -1.14
C PRO A 57 3.68 21.78 -1.59
N PRO A 58 3.67 22.16 -2.88
CA PRO A 58 4.56 23.19 -3.43
C PRO A 58 4.35 24.56 -2.76
N GLU A 59 3.11 24.92 -2.39
CA GLU A 59 2.80 26.21 -1.73
C GLU A 59 3.47 26.36 -0.34
N GLU A 60 3.66 25.25 0.39
CA GLU A 60 4.37 25.28 1.67
C GLU A 60 5.89 25.42 1.51
N ARG A 61 6.44 25.04 0.36
CA ARG A 61 7.88 25.14 0.09
C ARG A 61 8.29 26.59 -0.12
N GLU A 62 7.47 27.37 -0.82
CA GLU A 62 7.71 28.80 -1.07
C GLU A 62 7.71 29.59 0.26
N ASN A 63 6.69 29.38 1.10
CA ASN A 63 6.59 29.99 2.42
C ASN A 63 7.74 29.61 3.39
N LYS A 64 8.26 28.38 3.30
CA LYS A 64 9.43 27.94 4.10
C LYS A 64 10.73 28.55 3.57
N ALA A 65 10.86 28.76 2.27
CA ALA A 65 12.03 29.40 1.67
C ALA A 65 12.10 30.89 2.05
N GLU A 66 10.98 31.59 2.09
CA GLU A 66 10.90 33.00 2.51
C GLU A 66 11.28 33.18 3.98
N LYS A 67 10.71 32.37 4.88
CA LYS A 67 11.05 32.41 6.32
C LYS A 67 12.52 32.12 6.62
N LYS A 68 13.20 31.32 5.80
CA LYS A 68 14.65 31.06 5.95
C LYS A 68 15.51 32.23 5.50
N LYS A 69 15.05 33.04 4.54
CA LYS A 69 15.78 34.22 4.07
C LYS A 69 15.72 35.37 5.07
N ASP A 70 14.58 35.54 5.74
CA ASP A 70 14.38 36.59 6.75
C ASP A 70 15.16 36.35 8.05
N GLN A 71 15.48 35.10 8.38
CA GLN A 71 16.29 34.76 9.56
C GLN A 71 17.81 34.90 9.35
N GLN A 72 18.26 35.18 8.12
CA GLN A 72 19.68 35.33 7.76
C GLN A 72 20.05 36.78 7.43
N GLN A 73 19.13 37.74 7.64
CA GLN A 73 19.38 39.18 7.51
C GLN A 73 19.50 39.85 8.88
#